data_AF-A0A6I9XHS4-F1
#
_entry.id   AF-A0A6I9XHS4-F1
#
_cell.length_a   1.000
_cell.length_b   1.000
_cell.length_c   1.000
_cell.angle_alpha   90.00
_cell.angle_beta   90.00
_cell.angle_gamma   90.00
#
_symmetry.space_group_name_H-M   'P 1'
#
loop_
_entity.id
_entity.type
_entity.pdbx_description
1 polymer ?
#
loop_
_entity_poly.entity_id
_entity_poly.type
_entity_poly.pdbx_seq_one_letter_code
_entity_poly.pdbx_strand_id
1 'polypeptide(L)'
;MEEPFTVSSLKRLAAIPDHTDISLSPEERVRALSKLGCNITINEDITPRRYFRSGVEMERMASVYLEEGNLENAFVLYNKFITLFVEKLPCHRDYQQCAVPEKQDIMKKLKDVAFPRTDELKKELLKKYNEEYQEYMQDKNKGKAELLKKLEQEKLIEAEKKRIAQIRQQQLATEQFQFFEDQLKKQEIARGQKTKNNSVTSEPADANTLSPAPHLNNTFPKIIANKCDASASHSPPISRALKPAATLSAVQSYAFDYGKEKFYSKI
;
A
#
# COMPACT_ATOMS: atom_id res chain seq x y z
N MET A 1 6.60 10.91 -11.19
CA MET A 1 6.61 9.99 -10.04
C MET A 1 6.13 8.66 -10.58
N GLU A 2 7.07 7.76 -10.85
CA GLU A 2 6.80 6.41 -11.37
C GLU A 2 6.28 5.54 -10.21
N GLU A 3 5.07 5.00 -10.33
CA GLU A 3 4.59 3.99 -9.36
C GLU A 3 5.51 2.77 -9.42
N PRO A 4 5.93 2.20 -8.27
CA PRO A 4 6.74 1.00 -8.28
C PRO A 4 5.92 -0.17 -8.84
N PHE A 5 6.42 -0.78 -9.91
CA PHE A 5 5.85 -2.00 -10.49
C PHE A 5 5.87 -3.12 -9.45
N THR A 6 4.73 -3.35 -8.81
CA THR A 6 4.55 -4.47 -7.87
C THR A 6 4.30 -5.77 -8.63
N VAL A 7 4.66 -6.90 -8.04
CA VAL A 7 4.39 -8.25 -8.58
C VAL A 7 2.88 -8.46 -8.83
N SER A 8 2.02 -7.79 -8.05
CA SER A 8 0.57 -7.72 -8.25
C SER A 8 0.20 -7.02 -9.56
N SER A 9 0.88 -5.93 -9.93
CA SER A 9 0.72 -5.26 -11.23
C SER A 9 1.11 -6.14 -12.41
N LEU A 10 2.16 -6.96 -12.26
CA LEU A 10 2.61 -7.90 -13.29
C LEU A 10 1.64 -9.09 -13.48
N LYS A 11 1.03 -9.60 -12.40
CA LYS A 11 -0.03 -10.61 -12.51
C LYS A 11 -1.28 -10.09 -13.23
N ARG A 12 -1.65 -8.81 -13.05
CA ARG A 12 -2.77 -8.19 -13.77
C ARG A 12 -2.58 -8.08 -15.28
N LEU A 13 -1.34 -7.98 -15.76
CA LEU A 13 -1.05 -7.83 -17.20
C LEU A 13 -1.17 -9.15 -17.98
N ALA A 14 -1.04 -10.30 -17.30
CA ALA A 14 -1.12 -11.62 -17.92
C ALA A 14 -2.47 -12.34 -17.72
N ALA A 15 -3.29 -11.88 -16.77
CA ALA A 15 -4.58 -12.47 -16.46
C ALA A 15 -5.71 -11.82 -17.30
N ILE A 16 -6.66 -12.63 -17.76
CA ILE A 16 -7.94 -12.12 -18.26
C ILE A 16 -8.55 -11.25 -17.14
N PRO A 17 -9.06 -10.04 -17.44
CA PRO A 17 -9.65 -9.18 -16.43
C PRO A 17 -10.64 -9.96 -15.58
N ASP A 18 -10.46 -9.91 -14.26
CA ASP A 18 -11.31 -10.67 -13.35
C ASP A 18 -12.53 -9.84 -12.97
N HIS A 19 -13.71 -10.33 -13.32
CA HIS A 19 -14.99 -9.74 -12.95
C HIS A 19 -15.19 -9.55 -11.44
N THR A 20 -14.42 -10.23 -10.58
CA THR A 20 -14.52 -10.08 -9.11
C THR A 20 -13.68 -8.92 -8.56
N ASP A 21 -12.84 -8.27 -9.38
CA ASP A 21 -12.01 -7.15 -8.93
C ASP A 21 -12.84 -5.86 -8.84
N ILE A 22 -13.22 -5.49 -7.60
CA ILE A 22 -14.00 -4.28 -7.29
C ILE A 22 -13.26 -2.98 -7.61
N SER A 23 -11.94 -3.02 -7.85
CA SER A 23 -11.16 -1.84 -8.21
C SER A 23 -11.27 -1.47 -9.69
N LEU A 24 -11.81 -2.36 -10.51
CA LEU A 24 -12.09 -2.14 -11.93
C LEU A 24 -13.41 -1.39 -12.12
N SER A 25 -13.53 -0.71 -13.26
CA SER A 25 -14.79 -0.07 -13.63
C SER A 25 -15.92 -1.10 -13.83
N PRO A 26 -17.18 -0.73 -13.57
CA PRO A 26 -18.32 -1.60 -13.82
C PRO A 26 -18.35 -2.18 -15.23
N GLU A 27 -18.01 -1.38 -16.24
CA GLU A 27 -17.99 -1.76 -17.65
C GLU A 27 -16.91 -2.80 -17.95
N GLU A 28 -15.74 -2.71 -17.30
CA GLU A 28 -14.66 -3.69 -17.45
C GLU A 28 -15.05 -5.04 -16.87
N ARG A 29 -15.69 -5.05 -15.70
CA ARG A 29 -16.17 -6.27 -15.05
C ARG A 29 -17.27 -6.96 -15.86
N VAL A 30 -18.22 -6.19 -16.41
CA VAL A 30 -19.23 -6.74 -17.33
C VAL A 30 -18.59 -7.26 -18.62
N ARG A 31 -17.58 -6.56 -19.17
CA ARG A 31 -16.85 -7.01 -20.36
C ARG A 31 -16.10 -8.32 -20.10
N ALA A 32 -15.54 -8.51 -18.91
CA ALA A 32 -14.93 -9.76 -18.49
C ALA A 32 -15.94 -10.92 -18.53
N LEU A 33 -17.14 -10.71 -17.98
CA LEU A 33 -18.23 -11.70 -18.05
C LEU A 33 -18.67 -12.00 -19.48
N SER A 34 -18.81 -10.98 -20.34
CA SER A 34 -19.14 -11.17 -21.76
C SER A 34 -18.07 -12.02 -22.45
N LYS A 35 -16.79 -11.77 -22.18
CA LYS A 35 -15.69 -12.57 -22.73
C LYS A 35 -15.76 -14.03 -22.26
N LEU A 36 -16.15 -14.27 -21.02
CA LEU A 36 -16.36 -15.61 -20.48
C LEU A 36 -17.54 -16.32 -21.16
N GLY A 37 -18.65 -15.60 -21.38
CA GLY A 37 -19.82 -16.11 -22.11
C GLY A 37 -19.51 -16.48 -23.56
N CYS A 38 -18.68 -15.68 -24.24
CA CYS A 38 -18.27 -15.96 -25.62
C CYS A 38 -17.20 -17.06 -25.74
N ASN A 39 -16.65 -17.55 -24.62
CA ASN A 39 -15.65 -18.62 -24.61
C ASN A 39 -16.32 -20.00 -24.74
N ILE A 40 -16.73 -20.31 -25.96
CA ILE A 40 -17.26 -21.61 -26.35
C ILE A 40 -16.74 -22.04 -27.72
N THR A 41 -16.35 -23.29 -27.82
CA THR A 41 -15.87 -23.94 -29.05
C THR A 41 -16.77 -25.11 -29.41
N ILE A 42 -16.92 -25.34 -30.71
CA ILE A 42 -17.63 -26.49 -31.26
C ILE A 42 -16.60 -27.54 -31.66
N ASN A 43 -16.85 -28.78 -31.28
CA ASN A 43 -16.19 -29.95 -31.84
C ASN A 43 -17.00 -30.48 -33.02
N GLU A 44 -16.36 -30.55 -34.20
CA GLU A 44 -16.94 -31.02 -35.48
C GLU A 44 -17.23 -32.54 -35.50
N ASP A 45 -16.63 -33.32 -34.60
CA ASP A 45 -16.92 -34.76 -34.45
C ASP A 45 -18.25 -35.00 -33.72
N ILE A 46 -18.80 -33.97 -33.07
CA ILE A 46 -20.04 -34.05 -32.31
C ILE A 46 -21.18 -33.51 -33.17
N THR A 47 -22.19 -34.33 -33.43
CA THR A 47 -23.33 -33.92 -34.26
C THR A 47 -24.07 -32.69 -33.70
N PRO A 48 -24.53 -31.75 -34.56
CA PRO A 48 -25.28 -30.56 -34.13
C PRO A 48 -26.50 -30.86 -33.25
N ARG A 49 -27.19 -31.99 -33.49
CA ARG A 49 -28.31 -32.47 -32.67
C ARG A 49 -27.96 -32.56 -31.18
N ARG A 50 -26.73 -32.95 -30.83
CA ARG A 50 -26.29 -33.05 -29.43
C ARG A 50 -26.23 -31.66 -28.78
N TYR A 51 -25.71 -30.66 -29.48
CA TYR A 51 -25.67 -29.29 -28.99
C TYR A 51 -27.07 -28.72 -28.77
N PHE A 52 -28.03 -28.97 -29.67
CA PHE A 52 -29.43 -28.57 -29.44
C PHE A 52 -30.00 -29.14 -28.15
N ARG A 53 -29.70 -30.41 -27.82
CA ARG A 53 -30.15 -31.01 -26.55
C ARG A 53 -29.47 -30.39 -25.34
N SER A 54 -28.15 -30.20 -25.40
CA SER A 54 -27.41 -29.52 -24.33
C SER A 54 -27.84 -28.06 -24.16
N GLY A 55 -28.28 -27.40 -25.24
CA GLY A 55 -28.79 -26.04 -25.22
C GLY A 55 -30.07 -25.88 -24.40
N VAL A 56 -30.96 -26.88 -24.44
CA VAL A 56 -32.18 -26.88 -23.61
C VAL A 56 -31.82 -26.81 -22.13
N GLU A 57 -30.85 -27.63 -21.68
CA GLU A 57 -30.41 -27.60 -20.28
C GLU A 57 -29.62 -26.33 -19.95
N MET A 58 -28.84 -25.80 -20.90
CA MET A 58 -28.10 -24.55 -20.71
C MET A 58 -29.04 -23.37 -20.43
N GLU A 59 -30.15 -23.27 -21.16
CA GLU A 59 -31.16 -22.24 -20.92
C GLU A 59 -31.93 -22.47 -19.61
N ARG A 60 -32.24 -23.73 -19.29
CA ARG A 60 -32.84 -24.10 -17.99
C ARG A 60 -31.95 -23.66 -16.83
N MET A 61 -30.65 -23.95 -16.91
CA MET A 61 -29.69 -23.57 -15.87
C MET A 61 -29.47 -22.07 -15.77
N ALA A 62 -29.49 -21.35 -16.89
CA ALA A 62 -29.44 -19.89 -16.88
C ALA A 62 -30.65 -19.30 -16.12
N SER A 63 -31.83 -19.89 -16.29
CA SER A 63 -33.04 -19.50 -15.56
C SER A 63 -32.92 -19.78 -14.07
N VAL A 64 -32.38 -20.94 -13.67
CA VAL A 64 -32.13 -21.26 -12.25
C VAL A 64 -31.18 -20.25 -11.61
N TYR A 65 -30.07 -19.90 -12.27
CA TYR A 65 -29.16 -18.87 -11.73
C TYR A 65 -29.83 -17.51 -11.57
N LEU A 66 -30.74 -17.15 -12.48
CA LEU A 66 -31.50 -15.92 -12.37
C LEU A 66 -32.46 -15.96 -11.17
N GLU A 67 -33.15 -17.08 -10.95
CA GLU A 67 -34.05 -17.30 -9.80
C GLU A 67 -33.29 -17.28 -8.46
N GLU A 68 -32.07 -17.80 -8.43
CA GLU A 68 -31.17 -17.77 -7.27
C GLU A 68 -30.55 -16.38 -7.02
N GLY A 69 -30.75 -15.41 -7.92
CA GLY A 69 -30.12 -14.09 -7.86
C GLY A 69 -28.64 -14.09 -8.23
N ASN A 70 -28.12 -15.17 -8.81
CA ASN A 70 -26.76 -15.26 -9.32
C ASN A 70 -26.66 -14.66 -10.74
N LEU A 71 -26.72 -13.33 -10.79
CA LEU A 71 -26.77 -12.56 -12.04
C LEU A 71 -25.55 -12.80 -12.94
N GLU A 72 -24.37 -12.98 -12.34
CA GLU A 72 -23.10 -13.15 -13.05
C GLU A 72 -23.08 -14.46 -13.85
N ASN A 73 -23.43 -15.57 -13.20
CA ASN A 73 -23.50 -16.87 -13.87
C ASN A 73 -24.67 -16.92 -14.85
N ALA A 74 -25.83 -16.37 -14.51
CA ALA A 74 -26.96 -16.27 -15.44
C ALA A 74 -26.54 -15.53 -16.72
N PHE A 75 -25.87 -14.38 -16.59
CA PHE A 75 -25.40 -13.59 -17.73
C PHE A 75 -24.39 -14.36 -18.58
N VAL A 76 -23.43 -15.05 -17.96
CA VAL A 76 -22.45 -15.88 -18.67
C VAL A 76 -23.14 -17.01 -19.44
N LEU A 77 -24.08 -17.72 -18.82
CA LEU A 77 -24.78 -18.83 -19.46
C LEU A 77 -25.67 -18.37 -20.62
N TYR A 78 -26.39 -17.26 -20.47
CA TYR A 78 -27.19 -16.71 -21.58
C TYR A 78 -26.31 -16.23 -22.74
N ASN A 79 -25.20 -15.54 -22.47
CA ASN A 79 -24.25 -15.17 -23.53
C ASN A 79 -23.66 -16.42 -24.22
N LYS A 80 -23.32 -17.46 -23.45
CA LYS A 80 -22.82 -18.72 -23.99
C LYS A 80 -23.84 -19.43 -24.85
N PHE A 81 -25.11 -19.43 -24.44
CA PHE A 81 -26.23 -19.94 -25.21
C PHE A 81 -26.42 -19.17 -26.53
N ILE A 82 -26.40 -17.84 -26.48
CA ILE A 82 -26.51 -16.97 -27.66
C ILE A 82 -25.33 -17.23 -28.62
N THR A 83 -24.08 -17.12 -28.14
CA THR A 83 -22.89 -17.34 -28.96
C THR A 83 -22.87 -18.75 -29.56
N LEU A 84 -23.28 -19.77 -28.80
CA LEU A 84 -23.36 -21.14 -29.31
C LEU A 84 -24.27 -21.24 -30.54
N PHE A 85 -25.51 -20.77 -30.44
CA PHE A 85 -26.53 -21.02 -31.47
C PHE A 85 -26.58 -19.97 -32.57
N VAL A 86 -26.08 -18.76 -32.33
CA VAL A 86 -26.07 -17.66 -33.30
C VAL A 86 -24.74 -17.61 -34.06
N GLU A 87 -23.62 -17.87 -33.39
CA GLU A 87 -22.29 -17.69 -34.00
C GLU A 87 -21.57 -19.00 -34.30
N LYS A 88 -21.50 -19.93 -33.34
CA LYS A 88 -20.60 -21.09 -33.46
C LYS A 88 -21.24 -22.27 -34.19
N LEU A 89 -22.39 -22.73 -33.72
CA LEU A 89 -23.06 -23.93 -34.22
C LEU A 89 -23.49 -23.81 -35.69
N PRO A 90 -23.96 -22.65 -36.20
CA PRO A 90 -24.28 -22.50 -37.62
C PRO A 90 -23.11 -22.73 -38.58
N CYS A 91 -21.87 -22.60 -38.10
CA CYS A 91 -20.65 -22.84 -38.88
C CYS A 91 -20.26 -24.33 -38.97
N HIS A 92 -20.89 -25.21 -38.18
CA HIS A 92 -20.58 -26.64 -38.18
C HIS A 92 -20.94 -27.28 -39.54
N ARG A 93 -20.09 -28.18 -40.05
CA ARG A 93 -20.25 -28.80 -41.39
C ARG A 93 -21.65 -29.40 -41.61
N ASP A 94 -22.12 -30.16 -40.63
CA ASP A 94 -23.38 -30.91 -40.71
C ASP A 94 -24.62 -30.12 -40.23
N TYR A 95 -24.50 -28.80 -39.96
CA TYR A 95 -25.60 -28.00 -39.38
C TYR A 95 -26.83 -27.89 -40.29
N GLN A 96 -26.63 -27.70 -41.60
CA GLN A 96 -27.74 -27.50 -42.54
C GLN A 96 -28.62 -28.75 -42.69
N GLN A 97 -28.03 -29.94 -42.54
CA GLN A 97 -28.73 -31.21 -42.63
C GLN A 97 -29.44 -31.57 -41.30
N CYS A 98 -29.17 -30.84 -40.23
CA CYS A 98 -29.71 -31.08 -38.91
C CYS A 98 -31.14 -30.50 -38.77
N ALA A 99 -32.14 -31.33 -39.06
CA ALA A 99 -33.56 -31.06 -38.76
C ALA A 99 -33.97 -31.73 -37.44
N VAL A 100 -34.15 -30.92 -36.40
CA VAL A 100 -34.53 -31.40 -35.06
C VAL A 100 -35.62 -30.50 -34.47
N PRO A 101 -36.64 -31.05 -33.78
CA PRO A 101 -37.71 -30.23 -33.18
C PRO A 101 -37.17 -29.22 -32.16
N GLU A 102 -36.11 -29.58 -31.43
CA GLU A 102 -35.44 -28.71 -30.46
C GLU A 102 -34.91 -27.41 -31.10
N LYS A 103 -34.62 -27.40 -32.41
CA LYS A 103 -34.15 -26.21 -33.13
C LYS A 103 -35.19 -25.09 -33.10
N GLN A 104 -36.48 -25.42 -33.24
CA GLN A 104 -37.54 -24.42 -33.20
C GLN A 104 -37.70 -23.82 -31.79
N ASP A 105 -37.65 -24.66 -30.75
CA ASP A 105 -37.72 -24.21 -29.36
C ASP A 105 -36.52 -23.31 -29.00
N ILE A 106 -35.31 -23.70 -29.36
CA ILE A 106 -34.11 -22.88 -29.12
C ILE A 106 -34.19 -21.54 -29.86
N MET A 107 -34.63 -21.52 -31.12
CA MET A 107 -34.78 -20.26 -31.85
C MET A 107 -35.84 -19.35 -31.24
N LYS A 108 -36.91 -19.92 -30.65
CA LYS A 108 -37.90 -19.17 -29.90
C LYS A 108 -37.31 -18.61 -28.60
N LYS A 109 -36.64 -19.44 -27.80
CA LYS A 109 -35.98 -19.05 -26.55
C LYS A 109 -34.89 -18.00 -26.74
N LEU A 110 -34.13 -18.06 -27.83
CA LEU A 110 -33.17 -17.01 -28.17
C LEU A 110 -33.84 -15.65 -28.24
N LYS A 111 -34.94 -15.55 -28.99
CA LYS A 111 -35.67 -14.30 -29.25
C LYS A 111 -36.45 -13.81 -28.03
N ASP A 112 -37.21 -14.71 -27.42
CA ASP A 112 -38.20 -14.35 -26.40
C ASP A 112 -37.58 -14.28 -24.99
N VAL A 113 -36.46 -14.98 -24.76
CA VAL A 113 -35.85 -15.12 -23.43
C VAL A 113 -34.40 -14.64 -23.43
N ALA A 114 -33.50 -15.30 -24.16
CA ALA A 114 -32.06 -15.10 -23.97
C ALA A 114 -31.61 -13.67 -24.28
N PHE A 115 -32.02 -13.08 -25.42
CA PHE A 115 -31.67 -11.70 -25.76
C PHE A 115 -32.24 -10.68 -24.75
N PRO A 116 -33.57 -10.66 -24.46
CA PRO A 116 -34.12 -9.77 -23.45
C PRO A 116 -33.47 -9.92 -22.07
N ARG A 117 -33.29 -11.16 -21.60
CA ARG A 117 -32.68 -11.43 -20.29
C ARG A 117 -31.23 -10.99 -20.23
N THR A 118 -30.46 -11.17 -21.30
CA THR A 118 -29.06 -10.71 -21.35
C THR A 118 -28.98 -9.19 -21.24
N ASP A 119 -29.87 -8.47 -21.91
CA ASP A 119 -29.94 -6.99 -21.83
C ASP A 119 -30.36 -6.50 -20.45
N GLU A 120 -31.32 -7.16 -19.80
CA GLU A 120 -31.74 -6.89 -18.42
C GLU A 120 -30.59 -7.15 -17.44
N LEU A 121 -30.00 -8.36 -17.49
CA LEU A 121 -28.88 -8.76 -16.64
C LEU A 121 -27.68 -7.81 -16.77
N LYS A 122 -27.39 -7.34 -17.99
CA LYS A 122 -26.33 -6.34 -18.20
C LYS A 122 -26.58 -5.06 -17.42
N LYS A 123 -27.82 -4.56 -17.40
CA LYS A 123 -28.19 -3.35 -16.66
C LYS A 123 -28.11 -3.59 -15.15
N GLU A 124 -28.57 -4.74 -14.68
CA GLU A 124 -28.51 -5.09 -13.26
C GLU A 124 -27.09 -5.27 -12.76
N LEU A 125 -26.22 -5.93 -13.54
CA LEU A 125 -24.80 -6.09 -13.23
C LEU A 125 -24.07 -4.75 -13.21
N LEU A 126 -24.33 -3.87 -14.19
CA LEU A 126 -23.75 -2.52 -14.19
C LEU A 126 -24.18 -1.74 -12.95
N LYS A 127 -25.45 -1.84 -12.55
CA LYS A 127 -25.95 -1.20 -11.33
C LYS A 127 -25.21 -1.73 -10.09
N LYS A 128 -25.18 -3.06 -9.90
CA LYS A 128 -24.48 -3.73 -8.78
C LYS A 128 -23.02 -3.30 -8.72
N TYR A 129 -22.30 -3.41 -9.82
CA TYR A 129 -20.87 -3.08 -9.86
C TYR A 129 -20.60 -1.59 -9.68
N ASN A 130 -21.48 -0.71 -10.13
CA ASN A 130 -21.35 0.71 -9.87
C ASN A 130 -21.49 1.02 -8.38
N GLU A 131 -22.45 0.40 -7.68
CA GLU A 131 -22.59 0.54 -6.22
C GLU A 131 -21.30 0.10 -5.49
N GLU A 132 -20.79 -1.09 -5.80
CA GLU A 132 -19.54 -1.62 -5.23
C GLU A 132 -18.33 -0.72 -5.55
N TYR A 133 -18.24 -0.21 -6.79
CA TYR A 133 -17.14 0.65 -7.21
C TYR A 133 -17.16 2.01 -6.50
N GLN A 134 -18.35 2.58 -6.29
CA GLN A 134 -18.48 3.84 -5.54
C GLN A 134 -18.07 3.68 -4.09
N GLU A 135 -18.46 2.58 -3.44
CA GLU A 135 -18.03 2.26 -2.07
C GLU A 135 -16.50 2.13 -1.99
N TYR A 136 -15.89 1.37 -2.90
CA TYR A 136 -14.44 1.25 -2.99
C TYR A 136 -13.75 2.62 -3.17
N MET A 137 -14.29 3.48 -4.03
CA MET A 137 -13.73 4.81 -4.26
C MET A 137 -13.85 5.73 -3.03
N GLN A 138 -14.95 5.62 -2.28
CA GLN A 138 -15.13 6.36 -1.03
C GLN A 138 -14.12 5.93 0.04
N ASP A 139 -13.95 4.63 0.24
CA ASP A 139 -12.99 4.08 1.20
C ASP A 139 -11.55 4.44 0.84
N LYS A 140 -11.21 4.34 -0.44
CA LYS A 140 -9.90 4.77 -0.95
C LYS A 140 -9.64 6.25 -0.70
N ASN A 141 -10.64 7.11 -0.89
CA ASN A 141 -10.51 8.54 -0.66
C ASN A 141 -10.41 8.86 0.83
N LYS A 142 -11.18 8.19 1.68
CA LYS A 142 -11.10 8.33 3.13
C LYS A 142 -9.72 7.94 3.66
N GLY A 143 -9.18 6.80 3.23
CA GLY A 143 -7.83 6.36 3.58
C GLY A 143 -6.74 7.35 3.16
N LYS A 144 -6.86 7.92 1.94
CA LYS A 144 -5.94 8.99 1.48
C LYS A 144 -6.05 10.26 2.33
N ALA A 145 -7.26 10.69 2.68
CA ALA A 145 -7.47 11.87 3.50
C ALA A 145 -6.91 11.71 4.92
N GLU A 146 -7.07 10.54 5.53
CA GLU A 146 -6.48 10.21 6.83
C GLU A 146 -4.96 10.19 6.79
N LEU A 147 -4.37 9.64 5.72
CA LEU A 147 -2.92 9.63 5.53
C LEU A 147 -2.37 11.06 5.41
N LEU A 148 -3.03 11.92 4.64
CA LEU A 148 -2.64 13.34 4.50
C LEU A 148 -2.71 14.09 5.84
N LYS A 149 -3.77 13.88 6.62
CA LYS A 149 -3.90 14.49 7.96
C LYS A 149 -2.78 14.07 8.91
N LYS A 150 -2.43 12.77 8.92
CA LYS A 150 -1.31 12.25 9.73
C LYS A 150 0.01 12.88 9.32
N LEU A 151 0.27 12.98 8.02
CA LEU A 151 1.49 13.60 7.49
C LEU A 151 1.59 15.08 7.88
N GLU A 152 0.48 15.82 7.83
CA GLU A 152 0.43 17.23 8.25
C GLU A 152 0.67 17.38 9.76
N GLN A 153 0.02 16.54 10.58
CA GLN A 153 0.22 16.54 12.02
C GLN A 153 1.68 16.22 12.39
N GLU A 154 2.30 15.26 11.71
CA GLU A 154 3.70 14.91 11.94
C GLU A 154 4.64 16.08 11.62
N LYS A 155 4.39 16.81 10.52
CA LYS A 155 5.14 18.03 10.19
C LYS A 155 5.01 19.11 11.24
N LEU A 156 3.81 19.32 11.80
CA LEU A 156 3.60 20.29 12.88
C LEU A 156 4.34 19.88 14.16
N ILE A 157 4.28 18.61 14.54
CA ILE A 157 5.02 18.07 15.69
C ILE A 157 6.53 18.23 15.48
N GLU A 158 7.03 17.95 14.28
CA GLU A 158 8.45 18.09 13.97
C GLU A 158 8.91 19.56 14.01
N ALA A 159 8.10 20.48 13.47
CA ALA A 159 8.36 21.90 13.53
C ALA A 159 8.42 22.42 14.98
N GLU A 160 7.47 22.01 15.83
CA GLU A 160 7.44 22.42 17.23
C GLU A 160 8.61 21.80 18.02
N LYS A 161 8.95 20.53 17.77
CA LYS A 161 10.15 19.90 18.35
C LYS A 161 11.43 20.67 18.00
N LYS A 162 11.58 21.10 16.74
CA LYS A 162 12.72 21.93 16.30
C LYS A 162 12.74 23.28 17.02
N ARG A 163 11.58 23.93 17.17
CA ARG A 163 11.45 25.20 17.89
C ARG A 163 11.86 25.06 19.36
N ILE A 164 11.36 24.04 20.05
CA ILE A 164 11.68 23.77 21.46
C ILE A 164 13.18 23.49 21.62
N ALA A 165 13.77 22.67 20.74
CA ALA A 165 15.20 22.38 20.77
C ALA A 165 16.05 23.65 20.61
N GLN A 166 15.64 24.55 19.71
CA GLN A 166 16.31 25.83 19.49
C GLN A 166 16.24 26.74 20.72
N ILE A 167 15.05 26.88 21.33
CA ILE A 167 14.87 27.66 22.56
C ILE A 167 15.74 27.09 23.68
N ARG A 168 15.75 25.76 23.86
CA ARG A 168 16.54 25.10 24.89
C ARG A 168 18.04 25.33 24.67
N GLN A 169 18.50 25.28 23.43
CA GLN A 169 19.89 25.58 23.08
C GLN A 169 20.25 27.03 23.41
N GLN A 170 19.38 27.98 23.10
CA GLN A 170 19.59 29.40 23.42
C GLN A 170 19.66 29.62 24.94
N GLN A 171 18.75 29.00 25.72
CA GLN A 171 18.78 29.08 27.18
C GLN A 171 20.10 28.57 27.76
N LEU A 172 20.57 27.40 27.30
CA LEU A 172 21.86 26.86 27.75
C LEU A 172 23.03 27.78 27.39
N ALA A 173 23.01 28.41 26.22
CA ALA A 173 24.03 29.38 25.82
C ALA A 173 24.00 30.64 26.70
N THR A 174 22.81 31.16 27.02
CA THR A 174 22.66 32.31 27.93
C THR A 174 23.11 31.97 29.35
N GLU A 175 22.76 30.80 29.88
CA GLU A 175 23.21 30.34 31.19
C GLU A 175 24.75 30.21 31.25
N GLN A 176 25.37 29.67 30.20
CA GLN A 176 26.83 29.63 30.10
C GLN A 176 27.45 31.03 30.08
N PHE A 177 26.87 31.96 29.31
CA PHE A 177 27.35 33.34 29.25
C PHE A 177 27.24 34.05 30.61
N GLN A 178 26.09 33.94 31.29
CA GLN A 178 25.88 34.52 32.61
C GLN A 178 26.88 33.96 33.64
N PHE A 179 27.14 32.65 33.59
CA PHE A 179 28.14 32.03 34.46
C PHE A 179 29.54 32.61 34.24
N PHE A 180 29.93 32.88 32.99
CA PHE A 180 31.21 33.55 32.68
C PHE A 180 31.24 35.00 33.17
N GLU A 181 30.18 35.78 32.97
CA GLU A 181 30.11 37.16 33.48
C GLU A 181 30.24 37.21 35.01
N ASP A 182 29.55 36.32 35.72
CA ASP A 182 29.60 36.24 37.18
C ASP A 182 31.00 35.90 37.69
N GLN A 183 31.72 35.00 37.00
CA GLN A 183 33.12 34.70 37.32
C GLN A 183 34.02 35.92 37.12
N LEU A 184 33.86 36.63 35.99
CA LEU A 184 34.68 37.79 35.67
C LEU A 184 34.47 38.91 36.69
N LYS A 185 33.21 39.17 37.06
CA LYS A 185 32.84 40.17 38.07
C LYS A 185 33.42 39.85 39.45
N LYS A 186 33.39 38.57 39.86
CA LYS A 186 34.04 38.13 41.11
C LYS A 186 35.55 38.35 41.07
N GLN A 187 36.19 38.07 39.95
CA GLN A 187 37.63 38.30 39.77
C GLN A 187 37.97 39.80 39.86
N GLU A 188 37.14 40.67 39.29
CA GLU A 188 37.31 42.11 39.31
C GLU A 188 37.11 42.69 40.72
N ILE A 189 36.11 42.23 41.46
CA ILE A 189 35.92 42.58 42.88
C ILE A 189 37.13 42.14 43.72
N ALA A 190 37.63 40.91 43.51
CA ALA A 190 38.80 40.40 44.22
C ALA A 190 40.06 41.23 43.91
N ARG A 191 40.21 41.74 42.67
CA ARG A 191 41.28 42.68 42.29
C ARG A 191 41.09 44.05 42.96
N GLY A 192 39.88 44.61 42.95
CA GLY A 192 39.59 45.92 43.56
C GLY A 192 39.74 45.95 45.08
N GLN A 193 39.42 44.85 45.78
CA GLN A 193 39.65 44.72 47.22
C GLN A 193 41.15 44.63 47.56
N LYS A 194 41.96 43.96 46.73
CA LYS A 194 43.43 43.99 46.86
C LYS A 194 44.00 45.40 46.69
N THR A 195 43.44 46.22 45.78
CA THR A 195 43.89 47.61 45.59
C THR A 195 43.50 48.52 46.76
N LYS A 196 42.33 48.32 47.40
CA LYS A 196 41.92 49.11 48.58
C LYS A 196 42.65 48.74 49.87
N ASN A 197 43.08 47.48 50.04
CA ASN A 197 43.87 47.05 51.20
C ASN A 197 45.35 47.45 51.13
N ASN A 198 45.81 48.03 50.01
CA ASN A 198 47.18 48.54 49.84
C ASN A 198 47.29 50.08 49.98
N SER A 199 46.30 50.75 50.56
CA SER A 199 46.27 52.22 50.73
C SER A 199 46.66 52.70 52.15
N VAL A 200 47.55 52.03 52.86
CA VAL A 200 48.32 52.62 53.98
C VAL A 200 49.72 52.01 53.99
N THR A 201 50.64 52.56 53.18
CA THR A 201 52.00 53.00 53.54
C THR A 201 52.73 53.44 52.26
N SER A 202 53.02 54.73 52.17
CA SER A 202 54.10 55.30 51.33
C SER A 202 55.46 54.86 51.92
N GLU A 203 56.48 54.52 51.14
CA GLU A 203 57.46 55.45 50.54
C GLU A 203 58.51 54.69 49.68
N PRO A 204 59.39 55.39 48.93
CA PRO A 204 59.96 54.98 47.64
C PRO A 204 61.38 54.38 47.73
N ALA A 205 61.81 53.68 46.67
CA ALA A 205 63.24 53.59 46.29
C ALA A 205 63.42 52.98 44.88
N ASP A 206 64.02 53.80 44.02
CA ASP A 206 65.10 53.55 43.05
C ASP A 206 65.29 52.20 42.30
N ALA A 207 65.42 52.41 40.99
CA ALA A 207 66.47 51.90 40.10
C ALA A 207 66.54 50.40 39.71
N ASN A 208 66.30 50.23 38.40
CA ASN A 208 67.21 49.59 37.43
C ASN A 208 66.87 48.18 36.88
N THR A 209 67.03 48.11 35.56
CA THR A 209 67.47 46.98 34.71
C THR A 209 66.51 45.85 34.30
N LEU A 210 66.27 45.85 32.97
CA LEU A 210 66.27 44.75 32.00
C LEU A 210 65.10 43.74 31.96
N SER A 211 64.46 43.71 30.78
CA SER A 211 63.57 42.67 30.23
C SER A 211 64.25 41.28 30.17
N PRO A 212 63.49 40.18 29.99
CA PRO A 212 63.05 39.81 28.64
C PRO A 212 61.61 39.23 28.53
N ALA A 213 61.03 39.41 27.35
CA ALA A 213 59.77 38.81 26.91
C ALA A 213 59.91 37.29 26.64
N PRO A 214 58.78 36.57 26.53
CA PRO A 214 58.67 35.50 25.55
C PRO A 214 57.59 35.79 24.50
N HIS A 215 58.03 35.50 23.30
CA HIS A 215 57.38 35.50 22.01
C HIS A 215 56.32 34.37 21.93
N LEU A 216 55.25 34.55 21.12
CA LEU A 216 54.93 33.69 19.97
C LEU A 216 53.56 34.05 19.34
N ASN A 217 53.67 34.80 18.24
CA ASN A 217 53.06 34.59 16.92
C ASN A 217 51.55 34.28 16.81
N ASN A 218 50.81 35.23 16.22
CA ASN A 218 49.71 34.92 15.32
C ASN A 218 49.82 35.77 14.05
N THR A 219 50.51 35.22 13.06
CA THR A 219 50.55 35.70 11.68
C THR A 219 49.52 34.90 10.88
N PHE A 220 48.51 35.59 10.34
CA PHE A 220 47.69 35.06 9.26
C PHE A 220 48.56 34.77 8.02
N PRO A 221 48.19 33.77 7.21
CA PRO A 221 48.14 34.08 5.79
C PRO A 221 46.85 33.60 5.09
N LYS A 222 46.65 34.25 3.95
CA LYS A 222 45.51 34.24 3.04
C LYS A 222 45.84 33.36 1.82
N ILE A 223 44.83 32.69 1.26
CA ILE A 223 44.66 32.19 -0.13
C ILE A 223 45.56 31.03 -0.62
N ILE A 224 44.97 29.92 -1.10
CA ILE A 224 44.90 29.49 -2.51
C ILE A 224 44.17 28.14 -2.61
N ALA A 225 43.20 28.11 -3.54
CA ALA A 225 42.46 26.95 -3.98
C ALA A 225 43.39 25.93 -4.65
N ASN A 226 43.11 24.63 -4.47
CA ASN A 226 43.34 23.62 -5.50
C ASN A 226 42.38 22.44 -5.29
N LYS A 227 41.94 21.92 -6.42
CA LYS A 227 40.86 20.96 -6.64
C LYS A 227 41.51 19.71 -7.22
N CYS A 228 41.30 18.54 -6.63
CA CYS A 228 41.31 17.25 -7.35
C CYS A 228 40.90 16.08 -6.44
N ASP A 229 40.28 15.12 -7.12
CA ASP A 229 39.49 14.01 -6.64
C ASP A 229 40.28 12.85 -6.00
N ALA A 230 39.54 12.05 -5.24
CA ALA A 230 39.41 10.59 -5.39
C ALA A 230 39.64 9.76 -4.11
N SER A 231 38.63 8.94 -3.85
CA SER A 231 38.68 7.58 -3.27
C SER A 231 39.08 7.36 -1.80
N ALA A 232 38.13 6.72 -1.13
CA ALA A 232 38.30 5.74 -0.05
C ALA A 232 38.90 6.23 1.28
N SER A 233 38.08 6.23 2.34
CA SER A 233 38.02 5.08 3.25
C SER A 233 37.47 5.41 4.65
N HIS A 234 36.89 4.37 5.27
CA HIS A 234 36.81 4.09 6.71
C HIS A 234 35.98 4.99 7.65
N SER A 235 34.79 4.47 8.00
CA SER A 235 34.11 4.74 9.29
C SER A 235 34.77 3.96 10.44
N PRO A 236 34.73 4.47 11.69
CA PRO A 236 35.42 3.86 12.83
C PRO A 236 34.62 2.70 13.47
N PRO A 237 35.28 1.79 14.23
CA PRO A 237 34.68 0.57 14.74
C PRO A 237 34.00 0.77 16.10
N ILE A 238 32.79 0.23 16.27
CA ILE A 238 32.17 0.04 17.59
C ILE A 238 32.29 -1.44 17.96
N SER A 239 33.02 -1.69 19.05
CA SER A 239 33.33 -3.00 19.60
C SER A 239 32.09 -3.78 20.03
N ARG A 240 32.15 -5.09 19.73
CA ARG A 240 31.16 -6.13 19.99
C ARG A 240 31.40 -6.82 21.34
N ALA A 241 30.30 -7.34 21.92
CA ALA A 241 30.19 -8.40 22.93
C ALA A 241 30.03 -7.89 24.38
N LEU A 242 29.11 -8.36 25.24
CA LEU A 242 28.53 -9.68 25.55
C LEU A 242 27.24 -9.41 26.40
N LYS A 243 25.99 -9.84 26.14
CA LYS A 243 25.38 -11.19 26.21
C LYS A 243 23.84 -11.01 26.02
N PRO A 244 23.11 -11.92 25.35
CA PRO A 244 21.69 -12.12 25.61
C PRO A 244 21.46 -13.42 26.40
N ALA A 245 20.68 -13.33 27.49
CA ALA A 245 20.11 -14.50 28.15
C ALA A 245 18.74 -14.78 27.51
N ALA A 246 18.66 -15.87 26.76
CA ALA A 246 17.41 -16.43 26.25
C ALA A 246 17.11 -17.69 27.08
N THR A 247 15.96 -17.71 27.76
CA THR A 247 15.38 -18.93 28.32
C THR A 247 14.14 -19.27 27.50
N LEU A 248 14.25 -20.35 26.73
CA LEU A 248 13.16 -21.09 26.12
C LEU A 248 12.64 -22.13 27.13
N SER A 249 11.33 -22.22 27.30
CA SER A 249 10.61 -23.39 27.82
C SER A 249 9.19 -23.29 27.24
N ALA A 250 8.84 -24.04 26.19
CA ALA A 250 8.50 -25.46 26.14
C ALA A 250 7.09 -25.77 26.69
N VAL A 251 6.21 -26.12 25.74
CA VAL A 251 5.22 -27.21 25.77
C VAL A 251 4.04 -27.08 26.74
N GLN A 252 2.82 -26.93 26.19
CA GLN A 252 1.80 -27.96 26.41
C GLN A 252 0.72 -27.92 25.30
N SER A 253 0.64 -29.02 24.58
CA SER A 253 -0.45 -29.40 23.69
C SER A 253 -1.69 -29.78 24.50
N TYR A 254 -2.87 -29.39 24.05
CA TYR A 254 -4.13 -30.00 24.48
C TYR A 254 -4.90 -30.42 23.23
N ALA A 255 -4.83 -31.72 22.95
CA ALA A 255 -5.80 -32.40 22.11
C ALA A 255 -7.03 -32.68 22.97
N PHE A 256 -8.22 -32.29 22.48
CA PHE A 256 -9.48 -32.84 22.95
C PHE A 256 -10.10 -33.62 21.79
N ASP A 257 -10.09 -34.93 21.96
CA ASP A 257 -10.84 -35.93 21.20
C ASP A 257 -11.99 -36.43 22.10
N TYR A 258 -12.98 -37.09 21.49
CA TYR A 258 -14.27 -37.59 21.98
C TYR A 258 -15.42 -36.57 22.00
N GLY A 259 -16.63 -36.85 21.50
CA GLY A 259 -17.22 -38.14 21.18
C GLY A 259 -18.34 -38.07 20.13
N LYS A 260 -18.40 -39.11 19.31
CA LYS A 260 -19.57 -39.50 18.53
C LYS A 260 -20.54 -40.25 19.45
N GLU A 261 -21.73 -39.70 19.68
CA GLU A 261 -22.87 -40.48 20.16
C GLU A 261 -23.87 -40.72 19.02
N LYS A 262 -24.12 -42.01 18.77
CA LYS A 262 -25.30 -42.51 18.08
C LYS A 262 -26.49 -42.37 19.04
N PHE A 263 -27.60 -41.83 18.57
CA PHE A 263 -28.91 -42.13 19.17
C PHE A 263 -29.87 -42.61 18.09
N TYR A 264 -30.26 -43.88 18.22
CA TYR A 264 -31.46 -44.46 17.66
C TYR A 264 -32.63 -44.10 18.58
N SER A 265 -33.72 -43.56 18.02
CA SER A 265 -35.10 -43.65 18.54
C SER A 265 -36.01 -43.10 17.43
N LYS A 266 -36.65 -43.94 16.61
CA LYS A 266 -37.97 -44.51 16.86
C LYS A 266 -39.03 -43.42 17.08
N ILE A 267 -39.66 -42.97 15.99
CA ILE A 267 -41.10 -42.96 15.68
C ILE A 267 -41.20 -42.81 14.15
#